data_AF-A0A3C0T714-F1
#
_entry.id   AF-A0A3C0T714-F1
#
_cell.length_a   1.000
_cell.length_b   1.000
_cell.length_c   1.000
_cell.angle_alpha   90.00
_cell.angle_beta   90.00
_cell.angle_gamma   90.00
#
_symmetry.space_group_name_H-M   'P 1'
#
loop_
_entity.id
_entity.type
_entity.pdbx_description
1 polymer ?
#
loop_
_entity_poly.entity_id
_entity_poly.type
_entity_poly.pdbx_seq_one_letter_code
_entity_poly.pdbx_strand_id
1 'polypeptide(L)'
;ILTYGPALDDTAEGEGLLRLVVPRPGTISPWSSKATDIAHICGLTAVKRIERGIAFRLQVSGTLSEEAFHAVDQVLHDRMTETVLPDLDANVLFETADPKPLGYVSLLSDGMAALESANKALGMALTTDEMQYLVDAFTRLGRDPTDVELMMFA
;
A
#
# COMPACT_ATOMS: atom_id res chain seq x y z
N ILE A 1 -26.62 -6.59 0.84
CA ILE A 1 -25.95 -5.27 0.82
C ILE A 1 -25.01 -5.05 -0.37
N LEU A 2 -24.63 -6.11 -1.14
CA LEU A 2 -23.67 -6.00 -2.24
C LEU A 2 -24.31 -6.00 -3.65
N THR A 3 -25.63 -6.10 -3.76
CA THR A 3 -26.36 -5.95 -5.01
C THR A 3 -26.74 -4.48 -5.19
N TYR A 4 -26.07 -3.79 -6.12
CA TYR A 4 -26.28 -2.36 -6.40
C TYR A 4 -25.78 -2.02 -7.82
N GLY A 5 -26.13 -0.84 -8.32
CA GLY A 5 -25.73 -0.35 -9.64
C GLY A 5 -26.81 -0.53 -10.71
N PRO A 6 -26.52 -0.12 -11.96
CA PRO A 6 -27.43 -0.31 -13.09
C PRO A 6 -27.63 -1.80 -13.39
N ALA A 7 -28.85 -2.18 -13.77
CA ALA A 7 -29.14 -3.50 -14.30
C ALA A 7 -28.54 -3.59 -15.71
N LEU A 8 -27.36 -4.18 -15.80
CA LEU A 8 -26.74 -4.54 -17.07
C LEU A 8 -27.16 -5.98 -17.42
N ASP A 9 -27.25 -6.28 -18.71
CA ASP A 9 -27.45 -7.66 -19.16
C ASP A 9 -26.25 -8.50 -18.70
N ASP A 10 -26.52 -9.49 -17.85
CA ASP A 10 -25.52 -10.34 -17.20
C ASP A 10 -24.94 -11.31 -18.23
N THR A 11 -24.04 -10.79 -19.06
CA THR A 11 -23.36 -11.51 -20.16
C THR A 11 -21.95 -11.93 -19.75
N ALA A 12 -21.57 -11.73 -18.47
CA ALA A 12 -20.22 -11.85 -17.95
C ALA A 12 -19.86 -13.25 -17.40
N GLU A 13 -20.72 -14.25 -17.59
CA GLU A 13 -20.33 -15.66 -17.45
C GLU A 13 -19.66 -16.11 -18.75
N GLY A 14 -18.35 -15.90 -18.85
CA GLY A 14 -17.58 -16.21 -20.06
C GLY A 14 -16.22 -16.85 -19.77
N GLU A 15 -15.79 -17.70 -20.70
CA GLU A 15 -14.41 -18.16 -20.84
C GLU A 15 -13.47 -16.97 -21.13
N GLY A 16 -12.17 -17.13 -20.99
CA GLY A 16 -11.18 -16.09 -21.32
C GLY A 16 -10.20 -15.80 -20.19
N LEU A 17 -9.19 -14.99 -20.49
CA LEU A 17 -8.13 -14.63 -19.56
C LEU A 17 -8.69 -13.69 -18.49
N LEU A 18 -8.72 -14.15 -17.24
CA LEU A 18 -9.15 -13.36 -16.09
C LEU A 18 -8.04 -12.43 -15.62
N ARG A 19 -8.34 -11.13 -15.53
CA ARG A 19 -7.51 -10.12 -14.86
C ARG A 19 -8.34 -9.45 -13.77
N LEU A 20 -8.01 -9.70 -12.51
CA LEU A 20 -8.70 -9.08 -11.38
C LEU A 20 -7.95 -7.82 -10.97
N VAL A 21 -8.54 -6.65 -11.25
CA VAL A 21 -8.01 -5.35 -10.82
C VAL A 21 -8.52 -5.04 -9.41
N VAL A 22 -7.60 -4.77 -8.49
CA VAL A 22 -7.87 -4.50 -7.07
C VAL A 22 -7.04 -3.33 -6.57
N PRO A 23 -7.41 -2.69 -5.44
CA PRO A 23 -6.53 -1.74 -4.78
C PRO A 23 -5.17 -2.38 -4.47
N ARG A 24 -4.11 -1.57 -4.49
CA ARG A 24 -2.77 -2.06 -4.18
C ARG A 24 -2.72 -2.67 -2.76
N PRO A 25 -2.10 -3.84 -2.55
CA PRO A 25 -1.88 -4.41 -1.23
C PRO A 25 -1.23 -3.39 -0.28
N GLY A 26 -1.68 -3.38 0.98
CA GLY A 26 -1.28 -2.37 1.96
C GLY A 26 -2.09 -1.07 1.90
N THR A 27 -3.05 -0.94 0.98
CA THR A 27 -4.00 0.18 0.94
C THR A 27 -5.42 -0.28 1.30
N ILE A 28 -6.26 0.66 1.73
CA ILE A 28 -7.69 0.44 1.98
C ILE A 28 -8.46 1.46 1.14
N SER A 29 -9.35 0.99 0.27
CA SER A 29 -10.11 1.91 -0.59
C SER A 29 -11.16 2.70 0.21
N PRO A 30 -11.52 3.92 -0.19
CA PRO A 30 -12.64 4.64 0.42
C PRO A 30 -13.96 3.87 0.34
N TRP A 31 -14.14 3.06 -0.72
CA TRP A 31 -15.27 2.16 -0.86
C TRP A 31 -15.29 1.09 0.23
N SER A 32 -14.13 0.51 0.55
CA SER A 32 -13.97 -0.51 1.60
C SER A 32 -14.43 0.00 2.95
N SER A 33 -14.01 1.20 3.34
CA SER A 33 -14.42 1.82 4.60
C SER A 33 -15.94 1.96 4.68
N LYS A 34 -16.58 2.52 3.63
CA LYS A 34 -18.03 2.72 3.62
C LYS A 34 -18.83 1.44 3.51
N ALA A 35 -18.38 0.47 2.72
CA ALA A 35 -19.06 -0.82 2.60
C ALA A 35 -19.01 -1.60 3.92
N THR A 36 -17.87 -1.54 4.62
CA THR A 36 -17.71 -2.16 5.95
C THR A 36 -18.60 -1.47 6.99
N ASP A 37 -18.64 -0.13 7.00
CA ASP A 37 -19.55 0.63 7.87
C ASP A 37 -21.02 0.23 7.64
N ILE A 38 -21.46 0.15 6.38
CA ILE A 38 -22.82 -0.28 6.03
C ILE A 38 -23.10 -1.69 6.56
N ALA A 39 -22.16 -2.61 6.41
CA ALA A 39 -22.30 -3.98 6.91
C ALA A 39 -22.50 -4.00 8.43
N HIS A 40 -21.71 -3.21 9.17
CA HIS A 40 -21.85 -3.10 10.63
C HIS A 40 -23.17 -2.46 11.06
N ILE A 41 -23.62 -1.40 10.37
CA ILE A 41 -24.92 -0.77 10.61
C ILE A 41 -26.08 -1.75 10.37
N CYS A 42 -25.94 -2.64 9.39
CA CYS A 42 -26.89 -3.72 9.13
C CYS A 42 -26.78 -4.90 10.12
N GLY A 43 -25.94 -4.80 11.16
CA GLY A 43 -25.77 -5.83 12.19
C GLY A 43 -24.80 -6.96 11.84
N LEU A 44 -24.07 -6.87 10.72
CA LEU A 44 -23.11 -7.88 10.27
C LEU A 44 -21.73 -7.66 10.90
N THR A 45 -21.65 -7.72 12.23
CA THR A 45 -20.43 -7.42 13.01
C THR A 45 -19.28 -8.40 12.80
N ALA A 46 -19.56 -9.59 12.26
CA ALA A 46 -18.53 -10.57 11.90
C ALA A 46 -17.67 -10.14 10.70
N VAL A 47 -18.16 -9.21 9.87
CA VAL A 47 -17.42 -8.70 8.71
C VAL A 47 -16.30 -7.79 9.19
N LYS A 48 -15.05 -8.20 9.02
CA LYS A 48 -13.88 -7.37 9.42
C LYS A 48 -13.61 -6.25 8.42
N ARG A 49 -13.69 -6.56 7.13
CA ARG A 49 -13.49 -5.62 6.03
C ARG A 49 -14.11 -6.17 4.76
N ILE A 50 -14.70 -5.31 3.95
CA ILE A 50 -15.16 -5.62 2.59
C ILE A 50 -14.27 -4.85 1.62
N GLU A 51 -13.81 -5.47 0.55
CA GLU A 51 -13.09 -4.78 -0.54
C GLU A 51 -13.76 -5.07 -1.88
N ARG A 52 -13.50 -4.23 -2.88
CA ARG A 52 -14.04 -4.37 -4.24
C ARG A 52 -12.92 -4.40 -5.26
N GLY A 53 -13.06 -5.31 -6.23
CA GLY A 53 -12.25 -5.34 -7.44
C GLY A 53 -13.11 -5.38 -8.69
N ILE A 54 -12.46 -5.26 -9.85
CA ILE A 54 -13.08 -5.39 -11.17
C ILE A 54 -12.44 -6.61 -11.85
N ALA A 55 -13.25 -7.63 -12.13
CA ALA A 55 -12.82 -8.80 -12.88
C ALA A 55 -13.00 -8.56 -14.38
N PHE A 56 -11.91 -8.35 -15.11
CA PHE A 56 -11.91 -8.31 -16.56
C PHE A 56 -11.73 -9.73 -17.11
N ARG A 57 -12.57 -10.10 -18.09
CA ARG A 57 -12.42 -11.34 -18.85
C ARG A 57 -12.07 -10.99 -20.30
N LEU A 58 -10.84 -11.29 -20.69
CA LEU A 58 -10.31 -10.92 -22.00
C LEU A 58 -10.41 -12.10 -22.96
N GLN A 59 -11.08 -11.88 -24.10
CA GLN A 59 -11.02 -12.79 -25.23
C GLN A 59 -9.79 -12.45 -26.05
N VAL A 60 -8.88 -13.41 -26.17
CA VAL A 60 -7.63 -13.24 -26.91
C VAL A 60 -7.54 -14.30 -28.00
N SER A 61 -7.34 -13.85 -29.24
CA SER A 61 -7.05 -14.75 -30.35
C SER A 61 -5.59 -15.21 -30.27
N GLY A 62 -5.37 -16.46 -29.89
CA GLY A 62 -4.03 -17.06 -29.79
C GLY A 62 -3.32 -16.75 -28.46
N THR A 63 -2.01 -17.07 -28.40
CA THR A 63 -1.17 -16.82 -27.23
C THR A 63 -0.61 -15.40 -27.24
N LEU A 64 -0.80 -14.67 -26.14
CA LEU A 64 -0.14 -13.38 -25.93
C LEU A 64 1.37 -13.56 -25.71
N SER A 65 2.17 -12.66 -26.26
CA SER A 65 3.56 -12.51 -25.80
C SER A 65 3.59 -11.86 -24.42
N GLU A 66 4.71 -11.96 -23.72
CA GLU A 66 4.89 -11.35 -22.40
C GLU A 66 4.74 -9.83 -22.46
N GLU A 67 5.25 -9.19 -23.51
CA GLU A 67 5.16 -7.74 -23.71
C GLU A 67 3.70 -7.31 -23.96
N ALA A 68 2.97 -8.08 -24.75
CA ALA A 68 1.55 -7.82 -25.02
C ALA A 68 0.71 -7.99 -23.75
N PHE A 69 1.01 -9.00 -22.94
CA PHE A 69 0.35 -9.23 -21.66
C PHE A 69 0.59 -8.07 -20.68
N HIS A 70 1.82 -7.57 -20.59
CA HIS A 70 2.13 -6.42 -19.74
C HIS A 70 1.46 -5.13 -20.22
N ALA A 71 1.42 -4.90 -21.55
CA ALA A 71 0.74 -3.73 -22.12
C ALA A 71 -0.77 -3.74 -21.85
N VAL A 72 -1.40 -4.91 -21.91
CA VAL A 72 -2.81 -5.07 -21.53
C VAL A 72 -3.03 -4.65 -20.08
N ASP A 73 -2.18 -5.09 -19.15
CA ASP A 73 -2.34 -4.73 -17.74
C ASP A 73 -2.25 -3.26 -17.48
N GLN A 74 -1.29 -2.59 -18.09
CA GLN A 74 -1.09 -1.16 -17.94
C GLN A 74 -2.33 -0.34 -18.35
N VAL A 75 -3.18 -0.87 -19.22
CA VAL A 75 -4.43 -0.22 -19.66
C VAL A 75 -5.59 -0.51 -18.70
N LEU A 76 -5.58 -1.65 -18.01
CA LEU A 76 -6.70 -2.09 -17.16
C LEU A 76 -6.73 -1.44 -15.77
N HIS A 77 -5.61 -0.89 -15.29
CA HIS A 77 -5.51 -0.38 -13.93
C HIS A 77 -4.72 0.93 -13.85
N ASP A 78 -4.98 1.71 -12.80
CA ASP A 78 -4.10 2.81 -12.41
C ASP A 78 -2.90 2.27 -11.62
N ARG A 79 -1.72 2.33 -12.23
CA ARG A 79 -0.46 1.88 -11.61
C ARG A 79 -0.19 2.47 -10.23
N MET A 80 -0.73 3.65 -9.91
CA MET A 80 -0.48 4.36 -8.64
C MET A 80 -1.35 3.86 -7.49
N THR A 81 -2.52 3.30 -7.78
CA THR A 81 -3.54 2.97 -6.77
C THR A 81 -4.00 1.51 -6.81
N GLU A 82 -3.79 0.82 -7.92
CA GLU A 82 -4.31 -0.53 -8.17
C GLU A 82 -3.19 -1.51 -8.52
N THR A 83 -3.54 -2.80 -8.53
CA THR A 83 -2.71 -3.89 -9.06
C THR A 83 -3.60 -4.92 -9.75
N VAL A 84 -2.98 -5.79 -10.56
CA VAL A 84 -3.68 -6.82 -11.33
C VAL A 84 -3.30 -8.20 -10.81
N LEU A 85 -4.28 -8.95 -10.34
CA LEU A 85 -4.15 -10.35 -9.93
C LEU A 85 -4.54 -11.28 -11.10
N PRO A 86 -3.88 -12.45 -11.23
CA PRO A 86 -4.14 -13.40 -12.31
C PRO A 86 -5.41 -14.24 -12.09
N ASP A 87 -5.93 -14.26 -10.86
CA ASP A 87 -7.08 -15.06 -10.46
C ASP A 87 -7.99 -14.29 -9.47
N LEU A 88 -8.98 -14.98 -8.91
CA LEU A 88 -9.92 -14.40 -7.95
C LEU A 88 -9.41 -14.42 -6.50
N ASP A 89 -8.22 -14.96 -6.24
CA ASP A 89 -7.64 -14.95 -4.89
C ASP A 89 -7.12 -13.56 -4.55
N ALA A 90 -7.92 -12.84 -3.77
CA ALA A 90 -7.60 -11.51 -3.26
C ALA A 90 -7.15 -11.51 -1.79
N ASN A 91 -6.71 -12.65 -1.24
CA ASN A 91 -6.30 -12.76 0.17
C ASN A 91 -5.16 -11.79 0.53
N VAL A 92 -4.27 -11.49 -0.43
CA VAL A 92 -3.17 -10.51 -0.29
C VAL A 92 -3.66 -9.13 0.15
N LEU A 93 -4.90 -8.76 -0.17
CA LEU A 93 -5.47 -7.48 0.26
C LEU A 93 -5.69 -7.43 1.76
N PHE A 94 -5.88 -8.59 2.42
CA PHE A 94 -6.29 -8.75 3.81
C PHE A 94 -5.16 -9.21 4.75
N GLU A 95 -3.95 -9.33 4.23
CA GLU A 95 -2.78 -9.67 5.04
C GLU A 95 -2.54 -8.61 6.12
N THR A 96 -2.29 -9.08 7.34
CA THR A 96 -1.91 -8.25 8.48
C THR A 96 -0.43 -8.45 8.76
N ALA A 97 0.35 -7.38 8.71
CA ALA A 97 1.74 -7.39 9.15
C ALA A 97 1.82 -7.11 10.66
N ASP A 98 2.80 -7.71 11.32
CA ASP A 98 3.12 -7.36 12.70
C ASP A 98 3.67 -5.92 12.77
N PRO A 99 3.40 -5.18 13.87
CA PRO A 99 4.00 -3.88 14.10
C PRO A 99 5.53 -3.95 14.02
N LYS A 100 6.14 -3.07 13.22
CA LYS A 100 7.60 -2.98 13.13
C LYS A 100 8.18 -2.43 14.45
N PRO A 101 9.34 -2.94 14.90
CA PRO A 101 10.01 -2.39 16.08
C PRO A 101 10.50 -0.97 15.82
N LEU A 102 10.67 -0.20 16.90
CA LEU A 102 11.19 1.16 16.85
C LEU A 102 12.66 1.16 16.41
N GLY A 103 13.01 1.99 15.42
CA GLY A 103 14.37 2.18 14.97
C GLY A 103 15.11 3.21 15.83
N TYR A 104 16.40 2.99 16.03
CA TYR A 104 17.30 3.93 16.70
C TYR A 104 18.47 4.26 15.76
N VAL A 105 18.89 5.52 15.76
CA VAL A 105 20.06 5.98 15.01
C VAL A 105 21.19 6.21 16.00
N SER A 106 22.31 5.51 15.84
CA SER A 106 23.47 5.50 16.74
C SER A 106 24.27 6.82 16.72
N LEU A 107 23.61 7.92 17.07
CA LEU A 107 24.16 9.27 17.04
C LEU A 107 25.23 9.47 18.12
N LEU A 108 25.09 8.86 19.30
CA LEU A 108 26.08 9.00 20.38
C LEU A 108 27.41 8.33 20.06
N SER A 109 27.41 7.20 19.34
CA SER A 109 28.64 6.51 18.96
C SER A 109 29.23 7.04 17.66
N ASP A 110 28.39 7.30 16.66
CA ASP A 110 28.83 7.53 15.28
C ASP A 110 28.65 9.00 14.86
N GLY A 111 28.07 9.83 15.74
CA GLY A 111 27.93 11.26 15.57
C GLY A 111 27.16 11.64 14.30
N MET A 112 27.70 12.63 13.59
CA MET A 112 27.15 13.15 12.34
C MET A 112 27.01 12.07 11.25
N ALA A 113 27.91 11.08 11.21
CA ALA A 113 27.91 10.07 10.16
C ALA A 113 26.67 9.15 10.23
N ALA A 114 26.21 8.80 11.44
CA ALA A 114 24.95 8.06 11.61
C ALA A 114 23.75 8.86 11.09
N LEU A 115 23.75 10.18 11.34
CA LEU A 115 22.65 11.04 10.90
C LEU A 115 22.65 11.27 9.39
N GLU A 116 23.82 11.40 8.75
CA GLU A 116 23.93 11.46 7.28
C GLU A 116 23.41 10.18 6.60
N SER A 117 23.73 9.03 7.19
CA SER A 117 23.25 7.72 6.69
C SER A 117 21.74 7.61 6.84
N ALA A 118 21.21 7.95 8.03
CA ALA A 118 19.78 7.99 8.29
C ALA A 118 19.04 8.98 7.35
N ASN A 119 19.59 10.17 7.13
CA ASN A 119 19.01 11.19 6.25
C ASN A 119 18.79 10.67 4.83
N LYS A 120 19.78 9.94 4.29
CA LYS A 120 19.69 9.31 2.97
C LYS A 120 18.74 8.11 2.95
N ALA A 121 18.82 7.24 3.95
CA ALA A 121 18.02 6.02 4.00
C ALA A 121 16.53 6.29 4.21
N LEU A 122 16.19 7.27 5.04
CA LEU A 122 14.82 7.66 5.38
C LEU A 122 14.27 8.79 4.51
N GLY A 123 15.12 9.44 3.71
CA GLY A 123 14.71 10.53 2.81
C GLY A 123 14.30 11.80 3.54
N MET A 124 14.98 12.14 4.64
CA MET A 124 14.61 13.25 5.53
C MET A 124 14.92 14.64 4.95
N ALA A 125 15.76 14.72 3.90
CA ALA A 125 16.13 15.98 3.25
C ALA A 125 16.72 17.05 4.19
N LEU A 126 17.35 16.65 5.30
CA LEU A 126 17.97 17.56 6.26
C LEU A 126 19.18 18.27 5.66
N THR A 127 19.29 19.56 5.94
CA THR A 127 20.47 20.38 5.68
C THR A 127 21.58 20.10 6.70
N THR A 128 22.81 20.52 6.39
CA THR A 128 23.96 20.36 7.30
C THR A 128 23.73 21.02 8.65
N ASP A 129 23.11 22.21 8.67
CA ASP A 129 22.87 22.98 9.89
C ASP A 129 21.81 22.30 10.78
N GLU A 130 20.75 21.75 10.17
CA GLU A 130 19.73 20.96 10.87
C GLU A 130 20.31 19.67 11.47
N MET A 131 21.18 18.99 10.72
CA MET A 131 21.86 17.81 11.22
C MET A 131 22.79 18.15 12.40
N GLN A 132 23.54 19.25 12.34
CA GLN A 132 24.37 19.70 13.47
C GLN A 132 23.51 20.03 14.70
N TYR A 133 22.37 20.70 14.51
CA TYR A 133 21.44 20.98 15.59
C TYR A 133 20.95 19.69 16.29
N LEU A 134 20.61 18.67 15.51
CA LEU A 134 20.17 17.37 16.04
C LEU A 134 21.31 16.67 16.79
N VAL A 135 22.53 16.70 16.27
CA VAL A 135 23.70 16.16 16.97
C VAL A 135 23.87 16.83 18.33
N ASP A 136 23.84 18.16 18.37
CA ASP A 136 23.99 18.90 19.62
C ASP A 136 22.83 18.62 20.60
N ALA A 137 21.60 18.51 20.10
CA ALA A 137 20.42 18.24 20.91
C ALA A 137 20.47 16.85 21.56
N PHE A 138 20.72 15.80 20.78
CA PHE A 138 20.74 14.43 21.29
C PHE A 138 22.00 14.12 22.11
N THR A 139 23.12 14.78 21.81
CA THR A 139 24.31 14.75 22.68
C THR A 139 24.00 15.33 24.06
N ARG A 140 23.29 16.48 24.15
CA ARG A 140 22.87 17.03 25.45
C ARG A 140 21.87 16.14 26.18
N LEU A 141 21.01 15.43 25.46
CA LEU A 141 20.03 14.51 26.04
C LEU A 141 20.67 13.20 26.53
N GLY A 142 21.89 12.87 26.08
CA GLY A 142 22.60 11.66 26.49
C GLY A 142 21.92 10.36 26.04
N ARG A 143 21.18 10.41 24.93
CA ARG A 143 20.55 9.22 24.32
C ARG A 143 20.53 9.33 22.79
N ASP A 144 20.44 8.18 22.15
CA ASP A 144 20.21 8.11 20.71
C ASP A 144 18.77 8.56 20.34
N PRO A 145 18.60 9.25 19.20
CA PRO A 145 17.29 9.52 18.64
C PRO A 145 16.66 8.26 18.06
N THR A 146 15.33 8.23 18.10
CA THR A 146 14.53 7.26 17.35
C THR A 146 14.31 7.73 15.92
N ASP A 147 14.06 6.80 15.01
CA ASP A 147 13.70 7.09 13.62
C ASP A 147 12.47 8.01 13.51
N VAL A 148 11.45 7.78 14.33
CA VAL A 148 10.24 8.62 14.40
C VAL A 148 10.55 10.05 14.87
N GLU A 149 11.42 10.24 15.86
CA GLU A 149 11.81 11.57 16.32
C GLU A 149 12.51 12.40 15.24
N LEU A 150 13.38 11.75 14.45
CA LEU A 150 14.07 12.41 13.34
C LEU A 150 13.11 12.72 12.18
N MET A 151 12.22 11.79 11.84
CA MET A 151 11.19 11.99 10.81
C MET A 151 10.16 13.06 11.19
N MET A 152 9.89 13.25 12.48
CA MET A 152 8.99 14.31 12.96
C MET A 152 9.66 15.70 12.88
N PHE A 153 10.99 15.74 12.98
CA PHE A 153 11.76 16.98 12.90
C PHE A 153 11.97 17.44 11.45
N ALA A 154 12.26 16.48 10.56
CA ALA A 154 12.47 16.70 9.13
C ALA A 154 11.23 17.25 8.41
#